data_AF-A0A954GVH9-F1
#
_entry.id   AF-A0A954GVH9-F1
#
_cell.length_a   1.000
_cell.length_b   1.000
_cell.length_c   1.000
_cell.angle_alpha   90.00
_cell.angle_beta   90.00
_cell.angle_gamma   90.00
#
_symmetry.space_group_name_H-M   'P 1'
#
loop_
_entity.id
_entity.type
_entity.pdbx_description
1 polymer ?
#
loop_
_entity_poly.entity_id
_entity_poly.type
_entity_poly.pdbx_seq_one_letter_code
_entity_poly.pdbx_strand_id
1 'polypeptide(L)'
;MFFVLRPVRVLLKALLTQSTPAQMSWGFALGVLVGLVPKGNLLAIALGMVVAMLRVNLGVATATAIAVTFAASWFDPVSDSIGRFVLSLPSLQQFWIQLYNTPVMPWTDFNNSIVMGSFLLGLGLLWPLSRSSRPVFEHYADLLSEHARHWRLAKVLLGAEWADRLGSVE
;
A
#
# COMPACT_ATOMS: atom_id res chain seq x y z
N MET A 1 17.96 3.20 19.11
CA MET A 1 18.28 2.48 17.85
C MET A 1 17.44 1.22 17.59
N PHE A 2 16.95 0.49 18.60
CA PHE A 2 16.16 -0.74 18.41
C PHE A 2 14.79 -0.58 17.72
N PHE A 3 14.15 0.60 17.82
CA PHE A 3 12.79 0.81 17.30
C PHE A 3 12.68 0.80 15.77
N VAL A 4 13.74 1.18 15.03
CA VAL A 4 13.72 1.24 13.56
C VAL A 4 14.05 -0.12 12.93
N LEU A 5 14.88 -0.93 13.59
CA LEU A 5 15.31 -2.22 13.05
C LEU A 5 14.18 -3.25 12.99
N ARG A 6 13.24 -3.22 13.94
CA ARG A 6 12.11 -4.14 14.01
C ARG A 6 11.14 -4.02 12.82
N PRO A 7 10.57 -2.84 12.48
CA PRO A 7 9.67 -2.71 11.34
C PRO A 7 10.38 -3.02 10.02
N VAL A 8 11.65 -2.62 9.87
CA VAL A 8 12.45 -2.98 8.69
C VAL A 8 12.57 -4.50 8.54
N ARG A 9 12.85 -5.22 9.63
CA ARG A 9 12.93 -6.69 9.61
C ARG A 9 11.59 -7.33 9.25
N VAL A 10 10.48 -6.86 9.83
CA VAL A 10 9.14 -7.37 9.52
C VAL A 10 8.79 -7.14 8.06
N LEU A 11 9.09 -5.95 7.52
CA LEU A 11 8.86 -5.63 6.13
C LEU A 11 9.69 -6.52 5.20
N LEU A 12 10.97 -6.72 5.50
CA LEU A 12 11.84 -7.63 4.74
C LEU A 12 11.29 -9.06 4.76
N LYS A 13 10.86 -9.58 5.92
CA LYS A 13 10.23 -10.90 6.00
C LYS A 13 8.96 -11.00 5.16
N ALA A 14 8.10 -9.98 5.22
CA ALA A 14 6.86 -9.92 4.45
C ALA A 14 7.15 -9.88 2.94
N LEU A 15 8.19 -9.14 2.51
CA LEU A 15 8.62 -9.07 1.11
C LEU A 15 9.10 -10.42 0.58
N LEU A 16 9.82 -11.17 1.41
CA LEU A 16 10.41 -12.46 1.05
C LEU A 16 9.47 -13.65 1.27
N THR A 17 8.24 -13.40 1.70
CA THR A 17 7.24 -14.45 1.85
C THR A 17 6.94 -15.06 0.49
N GLN A 18 6.93 -16.39 0.39
CA GLN A 18 6.60 -17.08 -0.86
C GLN A 18 5.23 -16.61 -1.36
N SER A 19 5.19 -16.10 -2.58
CA SER A 19 3.98 -15.52 -3.17
C SER A 19 4.04 -15.73 -4.67
N THR A 20 2.87 -15.90 -5.30
CA THR A 20 2.82 -15.99 -6.76
C THR A 20 3.07 -14.61 -7.39
N PRO A 21 3.59 -14.53 -8.63
CA PRO A 21 3.76 -13.25 -9.31
C PRO A 21 2.48 -12.41 -9.40
N ALA A 22 1.31 -13.07 -9.49
CA ALA A 22 0.02 -12.39 -9.45
C ALA A 22 -0.28 -11.76 -8.08
N GLN A 23 0.05 -12.44 -6.97
CA GLN A 23 -0.11 -11.86 -5.62
C GLN A 23 0.81 -10.68 -5.38
N MET A 24 2.02 -10.71 -5.96
CA MET A 24 2.95 -9.58 -5.91
C MET A 24 2.45 -8.41 -6.77
N SER A 25 1.95 -8.66 -7.99
CA SER A 25 1.45 -7.60 -8.87
C SER A 25 0.19 -6.91 -8.33
N TRP A 26 -0.73 -7.68 -7.73
CA TRP A 26 -1.87 -7.11 -7.02
C TRP A 26 -1.45 -6.39 -5.75
N GLY A 27 -0.48 -6.92 -5.00
CA GLY A 27 0.12 -6.23 -3.86
C GLY A 27 0.70 -4.88 -4.26
N PHE A 28 1.45 -4.82 -5.36
CA PHE A 28 1.98 -3.58 -5.93
C PHE A 28 0.87 -2.60 -6.29
N ALA A 29 -0.11 -3.01 -7.08
CA ALA A 29 -1.22 -2.13 -7.50
C ALA A 29 -2.02 -1.57 -6.30
N LEU A 30 -2.34 -2.42 -5.33
CA LEU A 30 -3.01 -2.00 -4.09
C LEU A 30 -2.13 -1.10 -3.23
N GLY A 31 -0.83 -1.36 -3.21
CA GLY A 31 0.16 -0.49 -2.56
C GLY A 31 0.19 0.90 -3.19
N VAL A 32 0.08 1.01 -4.52
CA VAL A 32 -0.04 2.31 -5.20
C VAL A 32 -1.33 3.03 -4.78
N LEU A 33 -2.47 2.34 -4.79
CA LEU A 33 -3.75 2.91 -4.33
C LEU A 33 -3.65 3.43 -2.88
N VAL A 34 -3.17 2.60 -1.96
CA VAL A 34 -2.99 2.99 -0.55
C VAL A 34 -2.00 4.14 -0.43
N GLY A 35 -0.91 4.13 -1.20
CA GLY A 35 0.15 5.14 -1.18
C GLY A 35 -0.32 6.52 -1.61
N LEU A 36 -1.12 6.59 -2.68
CA LEU A 36 -1.64 7.85 -3.26
C LEU A 36 -2.65 8.57 -2.37
N VAL A 37 -3.45 7.83 -1.62
CA VAL A 37 -4.48 8.43 -0.76
C VAL A 37 -3.81 9.15 0.42
N PRO A 38 -4.10 10.45 0.68
CA PRO A 38 -3.60 11.15 1.84
C PRO A 38 -3.92 10.41 3.14
N LYS A 39 -2.98 10.40 4.07
CA LYS A 39 -3.10 9.68 5.35
C LYS A 39 -3.79 10.56 6.39
N GLY A 40 -4.37 9.93 7.42
CA GLY A 40 -5.03 10.63 8.53
C GLY A 40 -6.56 10.55 8.51
N ASN A 41 -7.14 9.94 7.49
CA ASN A 41 -8.58 9.71 7.39
C ASN A 41 -8.94 8.22 7.50
N LEU A 42 -10.22 7.96 7.77
CA LEU A 42 -10.79 6.62 7.89
C LEU A 42 -10.72 5.84 6.57
N LEU A 43 -10.72 6.52 5.41
CA LEU A 43 -10.59 5.87 4.11
C LEU A 43 -9.24 5.16 3.98
N ALA A 44 -8.15 5.84 4.32
CA ALA A 44 -6.79 5.28 4.28
C ALA A 44 -6.66 4.07 5.22
N ILE A 45 -7.24 4.14 6.41
CA ILE A 45 -7.26 3.02 7.37
C ILE A 45 -8.07 1.85 6.79
N ALA A 46 -9.27 2.12 6.28
CA ALA A 46 -10.13 1.11 5.67
C ALA A 46 -9.45 0.43 4.47
N LEU A 47 -8.78 1.19 3.61
CA LEU A 47 -7.99 0.63 2.50
C LEU A 47 -6.86 -0.27 3.01
N GLY A 48 -6.13 0.16 4.04
CA GLY A 48 -5.11 -0.68 4.67
C GLY A 48 -5.67 -1.99 5.22
N MET A 49 -6.84 -1.94 5.88
CA MET A 49 -7.55 -3.14 6.34
C MET A 49 -7.97 -4.05 5.19
N VAL A 50 -8.54 -3.49 4.11
CA VAL A 50 -8.90 -4.26 2.91
C VAL A 50 -7.68 -4.95 2.33
N VAL A 51 -6.55 -4.25 2.18
CA VAL A 51 -5.31 -4.87 1.69
C VAL A 51 -4.83 -6.00 2.61
N ALA A 52 -4.92 -5.82 3.92
CA ALA A 52 -4.57 -6.86 4.89
C ALA A 52 -5.48 -8.10 4.85
N MET A 53 -6.75 -7.93 4.47
CA MET A 53 -7.72 -9.04 4.31
C MET A 53 -7.53 -9.80 2.99
N LEU A 54 -6.96 -9.15 1.97
CA LEU A 54 -6.74 -9.76 0.66
C LEU A 54 -5.54 -10.70 0.67
N ARG A 55 -5.61 -11.77 -0.13
CA ARG A 55 -4.53 -12.75 -0.30
C ARG A 55 -3.44 -12.25 -1.25
N VAL A 56 -2.83 -11.11 -0.93
CA VAL A 56 -1.74 -10.47 -1.69
C VAL A 56 -0.44 -10.47 -0.89
N ASN A 57 0.70 -10.19 -1.55
CA ASN A 57 1.96 -10.04 -0.83
C ASN A 57 1.98 -8.70 -0.08
N LEU A 58 1.76 -8.75 1.23
CA LEU A 58 1.70 -7.56 2.10
C LEU A 58 3.03 -6.81 2.18
N GLY A 59 4.17 -7.49 2.00
CA GLY A 59 5.47 -6.84 1.93
C GLY A 59 5.58 -5.93 0.72
N VAL A 60 5.23 -6.44 -0.47
CA VAL A 60 5.21 -5.66 -1.71
C VAL A 60 4.20 -4.52 -1.62
N ALA A 61 3.00 -4.78 -1.11
CA ALA A 61 1.99 -3.74 -0.93
C ALA A 61 2.46 -2.61 -0.01
N THR A 62 3.04 -2.96 1.14
CA THR A 62 3.53 -1.97 2.11
C THR A 62 4.74 -1.20 1.58
N ALA A 63 5.71 -1.89 0.97
CA ALA A 63 6.89 -1.25 0.39
C ALA A 63 6.50 -0.27 -0.74
N THR A 64 5.56 -0.69 -1.60
CA THR A 64 5.03 0.18 -2.66
C THR A 64 4.27 1.36 -2.08
N ALA A 65 3.41 1.14 -1.09
CA ALA A 65 2.66 2.22 -0.44
C ALA A 65 3.57 3.27 0.19
N ILE A 66 4.65 2.84 0.86
CA ILE A 66 5.66 3.75 1.42
C ILE A 66 6.32 4.57 0.30
N ALA A 67 6.83 3.90 -0.75
CA ALA A 67 7.49 4.57 -1.87
C ALA A 67 6.58 5.58 -2.57
N VAL A 68 5.33 5.18 -2.83
CA VAL A 68 4.33 6.04 -3.49
C VAL A 68 3.88 7.18 -2.60
N THR A 69 3.81 7.00 -1.28
CA THR A 69 3.46 8.10 -0.36
C THR A 69 4.45 9.27 -0.49
N PHE A 70 5.75 8.99 -0.70
CA PHE A 70 6.74 10.05 -0.94
C PHE A 70 6.59 10.73 -2.31
N ALA A 71 6.08 10.01 -3.31
CA ALA A 71 5.82 10.55 -4.64
C ALA A 71 4.42 11.15 -4.80
N ALA A 72 3.51 10.94 -3.83
CA ALA A 72 2.09 11.28 -3.96
C ALA A 72 1.87 12.77 -4.19
N SER A 73 2.71 13.63 -3.58
CA SER A 73 2.63 15.09 -3.74
C SER A 73 2.79 15.58 -5.19
N TRP A 74 3.45 14.80 -6.05
CA TRP A 74 3.56 15.10 -7.48
C TRP A 74 2.25 14.83 -8.24
N PHE A 75 1.41 13.95 -7.72
CA PHE A 75 0.11 13.60 -8.29
C PHE A 75 -1.03 14.45 -7.72
N ASP A 76 -0.81 15.21 -6.64
CA ASP A 76 -1.83 16.03 -5.99
C ASP A 76 -2.60 16.95 -6.95
N PRO A 77 -1.99 17.66 -7.92
CA PRO A 77 -2.75 18.50 -8.86
C PRO A 77 -3.73 17.71 -9.73
N VAL A 78 -3.34 16.48 -10.12
CA VAL A 78 -4.17 15.58 -10.93
C VAL A 78 -5.31 15.04 -10.08
N SER A 79 -5.00 14.57 -8.86
CA SER A 79 -5.99 14.10 -7.90
C SER A 79 -7.00 15.20 -7.58
N ASP A 80 -6.56 16.40 -7.22
CA ASP A 80 -7.43 17.53 -6.93
C ASP A 80 -8.38 17.85 -8.10
N SER A 81 -7.88 17.85 -9.33
CA SER A 81 -8.70 18.09 -10.53
C SER A 81 -9.79 17.04 -10.69
N ILE A 82 -9.45 15.75 -10.54
CA ILE A 82 -10.41 14.63 -10.63
C ILE A 82 -11.44 14.72 -9.51
N GLY A 83 -11.00 14.95 -8.28
CA GLY A 83 -11.88 15.03 -7.12
C GLY A 83 -12.84 16.20 -7.20
N ARG A 84 -12.36 17.39 -7.59
CA ARG A 84 -13.22 18.57 -7.82
C ARG A 84 -14.24 18.30 -8.91
N PHE A 85 -13.84 17.68 -10.01
CA PHE A 85 -14.77 17.32 -11.08
C PHE A 85 -15.92 16.46 -10.53
N VAL A 86 -15.60 15.37 -9.82
CA VAL A 86 -16.63 14.45 -9.29
C VAL A 86 -17.48 15.07 -8.18
N LEU A 87 -16.88 15.86 -7.29
CA LEU A 87 -17.59 16.50 -6.17
C LEU A 87 -18.46 17.68 -6.62
N SER A 88 -18.16 18.30 -7.76
CA SER A 88 -18.92 19.44 -8.29
C SER A 88 -20.05 19.07 -9.25
N LEU A 89 -20.22 17.79 -9.59
CA LEU A 89 -21.30 17.33 -10.47
C LEU A 89 -22.67 17.60 -9.82
N PRO A 90 -23.55 18.43 -10.43
CA PRO A 90 -24.85 18.79 -9.85
C PRO A 90 -25.74 17.57 -9.60
N SER A 91 -25.65 16.55 -10.47
CA SER A 91 -26.40 15.30 -10.35
C SER A 91 -26.02 14.47 -9.11
N LEU A 92 -24.79 14.62 -8.61
CA LEU A 92 -24.29 13.88 -7.44
C LEU A 92 -24.38 14.70 -6.15
N GLN A 93 -24.79 15.98 -6.21
CA GLN A 93 -24.81 16.86 -5.04
C GLN A 93 -25.65 16.30 -3.89
N GLN A 94 -26.86 15.79 -4.19
CA GLN A 94 -27.73 15.20 -3.17
C GLN A 94 -27.13 13.93 -2.57
N PHE A 95 -26.44 13.12 -3.37
CA PHE A 95 -25.72 11.93 -2.88
C PHE A 95 -24.61 12.33 -1.91
N TRP A 96 -23.78 13.33 -2.25
CA TRP A 96 -22.71 13.80 -1.37
C TRP A 96 -23.24 14.42 -0.07
N ILE A 97 -24.34 15.17 -0.12
CA ILE A 97 -24.98 15.74 1.08
C ILE A 97 -25.49 14.63 2.00
N GLN A 98 -26.21 13.64 1.45
CA GLN A 98 -26.69 12.51 2.24
C GLN A 98 -25.53 11.74 2.88
N LEU A 99 -24.47 11.48 2.12
CA LEU A 99 -23.27 10.81 2.59
C LEU A 99 -22.63 11.58 3.75
N TYR A 100 -22.46 12.90 3.59
CA TYR A 100 -21.87 13.78 4.61
C TYR A 100 -22.67 13.79 5.92
N ASN A 101 -24.00 13.68 5.84
CA ASN A 101 -24.86 13.66 7.03
C ASN A 101 -24.86 12.32 7.78
N THR A 102 -24.20 11.28 7.25
CA THR A 102 -24.03 10.03 7.99
C THR A 102 -22.87 10.14 9.00
N PRO A 103 -22.97 9.62 10.23
CA PRO A 103 -21.98 9.89 11.29
C PRO A 103 -20.53 9.47 10.97
N VAL A 104 -20.33 8.43 10.15
CA VAL A 104 -19.01 7.82 9.90
C VAL A 104 -18.35 8.38 8.64
N MET A 105 -19.13 8.79 7.63
CA MET A 105 -18.57 9.15 6.33
C MET A 105 -17.69 10.40 6.34
N PRO A 106 -17.98 11.48 7.09
CA PRO A 106 -17.07 12.63 7.17
C PRO A 106 -15.65 12.25 7.58
N TRP A 107 -15.47 11.19 8.37
CA TRP A 107 -14.14 10.76 8.83
C TRP A 107 -13.32 10.15 7.70
N THR A 108 -13.93 9.79 6.58
CA THR A 108 -13.23 9.32 5.38
C THR A 108 -12.55 10.45 4.60
N ASP A 109 -12.82 11.72 4.94
CA ASP A 109 -12.40 12.91 4.19
C ASP A 109 -12.79 12.86 2.69
N PHE A 110 -13.88 12.17 2.35
CA PHE A 110 -14.34 12.08 0.96
C PHE A 110 -14.68 13.45 0.34
N ASN A 111 -14.98 14.45 1.18
CA ASN A 111 -15.24 15.84 0.80
C ASN A 111 -13.96 16.60 0.43
N ASN A 112 -12.77 16.05 0.70
CA ASN A 112 -11.50 16.57 0.22
C ASN A 112 -11.24 16.10 -1.20
N SER A 113 -11.05 17.03 -2.14
CA SER A 113 -10.83 16.74 -3.55
C SER A 113 -9.56 15.90 -3.80
N ILE A 114 -8.49 16.12 -3.04
CA ILE A 114 -7.26 15.32 -3.18
C ILE A 114 -7.52 13.88 -2.72
N VAL A 115 -8.22 13.68 -1.60
CA VAL A 115 -8.55 12.34 -1.09
C VAL A 115 -9.44 11.59 -2.07
N MET A 116 -10.54 12.21 -2.49
CA MET A 116 -11.47 11.61 -3.46
C MET A 116 -10.78 11.33 -4.80
N GLY A 117 -10.01 12.29 -5.30
CA GLY A 117 -9.29 12.15 -6.56
C GLY A 117 -8.23 11.06 -6.53
N SER A 118 -7.39 11.03 -5.49
CA SER A 118 -6.37 9.98 -5.31
C SER A 118 -7.01 8.60 -5.17
N PHE A 119 -8.14 8.51 -4.50
CA PHE A 119 -8.88 7.25 -4.38
C PHE A 119 -9.39 6.77 -5.74
N LEU A 120 -10.06 7.64 -6.50
CA LEU A 120 -10.59 7.30 -7.83
C LEU A 120 -9.48 7.00 -8.84
N LEU A 121 -8.41 7.79 -8.84
CA LEU A 121 -7.24 7.58 -9.69
C LEU A 121 -6.57 6.25 -9.34
N GLY A 122 -6.35 5.98 -8.05
CA GLY A 122 -5.80 4.70 -7.60
C GLY A 122 -6.67 3.51 -8.00
N LEU A 123 -8.00 3.61 -7.87
CA LEU A 123 -8.94 2.56 -8.30
C LEU A 123 -8.86 2.31 -9.81
N GLY A 124 -8.84 3.38 -10.61
CA GLY A 124 -8.66 3.29 -12.06
C GLY A 124 -7.32 2.67 -12.47
N LEU A 125 -6.28 2.87 -11.65
CA LEU A 125 -4.94 2.32 -11.88
C LEU A 125 -4.77 0.86 -11.41
N LEU A 126 -5.66 0.29 -10.60
CA LEU A 126 -5.50 -1.07 -10.07
C LEU A 126 -5.32 -2.13 -11.17
N TRP A 127 -6.22 -2.14 -12.15
CA TRP A 127 -6.18 -3.08 -13.26
C TRP A 127 -4.95 -2.90 -14.16
N PRO A 128 -4.64 -1.69 -14.69
CA PRO A 128 -3.48 -1.53 -15.56
C PRO A 128 -2.16 -1.80 -14.84
N LEU A 129 -2.01 -1.38 -13.57
CA LEU A 129 -0.78 -1.61 -12.80
C LEU A 129 -0.58 -3.08 -12.44
N SER A 130 -1.63 -3.81 -12.05
CA SER A 130 -1.51 -5.24 -11.76
C SER A 130 -1.12 -6.03 -13.01
N ARG A 131 -1.61 -5.62 -14.20
CA ARG A 131 -1.29 -6.29 -15.46
C ARG A 131 0.08 -5.94 -16.01
N SER A 132 0.52 -4.69 -15.88
CA SER A 132 1.81 -4.21 -16.38
C SER A 132 2.99 -4.66 -15.51
N SER A 133 2.79 -4.75 -14.19
CA SER A 133 3.82 -5.20 -13.26
C SER A 133 3.99 -6.72 -13.20
N ARG A 134 2.96 -7.49 -13.61
CA ARG A 134 3.00 -8.95 -13.63
C ARG A 134 4.22 -9.56 -14.36
N PRO A 135 4.57 -9.20 -15.61
CA PRO A 135 5.74 -9.77 -16.28
C PRO A 135 7.06 -9.44 -15.58
N VAL A 136 7.14 -8.28 -14.92
CA VAL A 136 8.30 -7.91 -14.10
C VAL A 136 8.39 -8.88 -12.92
N PHE A 137 7.31 -9.09 -12.18
CA PHE A 137 7.33 -10.04 -11.06
C PHE A 137 7.52 -11.49 -11.52
N GLU A 138 7.06 -11.89 -12.71
CA GLU A 138 7.35 -13.23 -13.26
C GLU A 138 8.84 -13.42 -13.54
N HIS A 139 9.53 -12.40 -14.07
CA HIS A 139 10.97 -12.47 -14.34
C HIS A 139 11.82 -12.37 -13.07
N TYR A 140 11.40 -11.56 -12.11
CA TYR A 140 12.18 -11.28 -10.90
C TYR A 140 11.80 -12.15 -9.69
N ALA A 141 10.69 -12.90 -9.71
CA ALA A 141 10.27 -13.74 -8.57
C ALA A 141 11.32 -14.82 -8.22
N ASP A 142 11.88 -15.47 -9.24
CA ASP A 142 12.91 -16.49 -9.05
C ASP A 142 14.18 -15.85 -8.46
N LEU A 143 14.61 -14.71 -9.01
CA LEU A 143 15.77 -13.95 -8.55
C LEU A 143 15.60 -13.39 -7.14
N LEU A 144 14.43 -12.85 -6.77
CA LEU A 144 14.18 -12.30 -5.43
C LEU A 144 14.24 -13.39 -4.37
N SER A 145 13.69 -14.58 -4.65
CA SER A 145 13.73 -15.70 -3.72
C SER A 145 15.16 -16.21 -3.49
N GLU A 146 15.99 -16.19 -4.53
CA GLU A 146 17.35 -16.72 -4.50
C GLU A 146 18.39 -15.69 -3.98
N HIS A 147 18.32 -14.43 -4.42
CA HIS A 147 19.22 -13.37 -3.98
C HIS A 147 18.98 -12.93 -2.53
N ALA A 148 17.74 -12.88 -2.09
CA ALA A 148 17.44 -12.48 -0.72
C ALA A 148 17.98 -13.48 0.31
N ARG A 149 18.11 -14.75 -0.09
CA ARG A 149 18.73 -15.81 0.72
C ARG A 149 20.26 -15.65 0.83
N HIS A 150 20.89 -14.95 -0.11
CA HIS A 150 22.34 -14.75 -0.17
C HIS A 150 22.82 -13.38 0.32
N TRP A 151 21.95 -12.35 0.36
CA TRP A 151 22.35 -11.03 0.80
C TRP A 151 22.73 -11.03 2.29
N ARG A 152 24.02 -10.76 2.57
CA ARG A 152 24.61 -10.78 3.92
C ARG A 152 23.84 -9.92 4.92
N LEU A 153 23.25 -8.82 4.47
CA LEU A 153 22.41 -7.95 5.29
C LEU A 153 21.07 -8.59 5.69
N ALA A 154 20.44 -9.35 4.79
CA ALA A 154 19.24 -10.12 5.13
C ALA A 154 19.58 -11.21 6.15
N LYS A 155 20.74 -11.89 6.00
CA LYS A 155 21.22 -12.86 7.01
C LYS A 155 21.58 -12.24 8.35
N VAL A 156 22.18 -11.05 8.40
CA VAL A 156 22.51 -10.37 9.66
C VAL A 156 21.24 -9.83 10.33
N LEU A 157 20.32 -9.26 9.55
CA LEU A 157 19.07 -8.71 10.07
C LEU A 157 18.09 -9.82 10.49
N LEU A 158 17.98 -10.93 9.74
CA LEU A 158 17.16 -12.09 10.11
C LEU A 158 17.86 -12.99 11.15
N GLY A 159 19.19 -13.08 11.07
CA GLY A 159 20.05 -13.88 11.95
C GLY A 159 20.16 -13.34 13.38
N ALA A 160 19.91 -12.05 13.58
CA ALA A 160 19.76 -11.47 14.92
C ALA A 160 18.57 -12.05 15.71
N GLU A 161 17.67 -12.85 15.12
CA GLU A 161 16.67 -13.64 15.86
C GLU A 161 17.20 -14.99 16.37
N TRP A 162 18.29 -15.52 15.84
CA TRP A 162 18.94 -16.71 16.41
C TRP A 162 19.61 -16.38 17.74
N ALA A 163 20.06 -15.14 17.93
CA ALA A 163 20.59 -14.66 19.22
C ALA A 163 19.49 -14.50 20.28
N ASP A 164 18.29 -14.03 19.90
CA ASP A 164 17.16 -13.86 20.83
C ASP A 164 16.55 -15.21 21.28
N ARG A 165 16.58 -16.24 20.43
CA ARG A 165 16.15 -17.60 20.80
C ARG A 165 17.16 -18.36 21.68
N LEU A 166 18.42 -17.91 21.74
CA LEU A 166 19.45 -18.46 22.63
C LEU A 166 19.54 -17.68 23.95
N GLY A 167 19.08 -16.44 24.00
CA GLY A 167 19.05 -15.60 25.22
C GLY A 167 17.82 -15.77 26.12
N SER A 168 16.85 -16.61 25.74
CA SER A 168 15.68 -16.96 26.57
C SER A 168 15.75 -18.38 27.14
N VAL A 169 16.95 -18.99 27.10
CA VAL A 169 17.26 -20.27 27.76
C VAL A 169 18.48 -20.07 28.64
N GLU A 170 18.41 -19.10 29.53
CA GLU A 170 19.19 -19.03 30.78
C GLU A 170 18.27 -18.57 31.92
#